data_AF-G0P5S8-F1
#
_entry.id   AF-G0P5S8-F1
#
_cell.length_a   1.000
_cell.length_b   1.000
_cell.length_c   1.000
_cell.angle_alpha   90.00
_cell.angle_beta   90.00
_cell.angle_gamma   90.00
#
_symmetry.space_group_name_H-M   'P 1'
#
loop_
_entity.id
_entity.type
_entity.pdbx_description
1 polymer ?
#
loop_
_entity_poly.entity_id
_entity_poly.type
_entity_poly.pdbx_seq_one_letter_code
_entity_poly.pdbx_strand_id
1 'polypeptide(L)'
;MSIGARSPKHVTTFDQDPIYQVMKGQMLKFISNIKYKLFILDSIPRINRKIIEEIVQLMRNHTALEQIDNLLIKPDNFEMVRKRNAQLIKDCNGKCVLVDYLPDFYNNSTKTFRYFDDRGFSYWTDPLHLSPHGIEHIRHVWTDICTHL
;
A
#
# COMPACT_ATOMS: atom_id res chain seq x y z
N MET A 1 6.77 -9.21 14.82
CA MET A 1 6.34 -7.81 14.99
C MET A 1 6.00 -7.25 13.62
N SER A 2 4.85 -6.60 13.42
CA SER A 2 4.43 -6.07 12.11
C SER A 2 5.02 -4.67 11.87
N ILE A 3 5.37 -4.34 10.62
CA ILE A 3 5.81 -3.00 10.21
C ILE A 3 4.71 -1.95 10.42
N GLY A 4 3.43 -2.34 10.51
CA GLY A 4 2.33 -1.43 10.83
C GLY A 4 2.11 -1.23 12.33
N ALA A 5 2.84 -1.94 13.19
CA ALA A 5 2.60 -1.83 14.64
C ALA A 5 2.86 -0.42 15.14
N ARG A 6 1.99 0.07 16.04
CA ARG A 6 2.12 1.38 16.67
C ARG A 6 3.48 1.51 17.38
N SER A 7 4.02 2.72 17.40
CA SER A 7 5.23 3.01 18.16
C SER A 7 5.03 2.71 19.65
N PRO A 8 6.08 2.30 20.38
CA PRO A 8 6.02 2.15 21.83
C PRO A 8 5.57 3.44 22.53
N LYS A 9 4.99 3.31 23.73
CA LYS A 9 4.62 4.47 24.55
C LYS A 9 5.86 5.35 24.78
N HIS A 10 5.71 6.67 24.67
CA HIS A 10 6.76 7.69 24.79
C HIS A 10 7.76 7.81 23.62
N VAL A 11 7.61 7.01 22.55
CA VAL A 11 8.39 7.19 21.33
C VAL A 11 7.69 8.22 20.44
N THR A 12 8.32 9.39 20.27
CA THR A 12 7.79 10.48 19.43
C THR A 12 8.60 10.71 18.16
N THR A 13 9.80 10.16 18.06
CA THR A 13 10.70 10.30 16.91
C THR A 13 11.02 8.93 16.28
N PHE A 14 11.35 8.92 14.99
CA PHE A 14 11.74 7.69 14.29
C PHE A 14 13.08 7.14 14.77
N ASP A 15 13.97 7.98 15.28
CA ASP A 15 15.25 7.54 15.86
C ASP A 15 15.06 6.62 17.07
N GLN A 16 13.93 6.78 17.78
CA GLN A 16 13.55 5.97 18.92
C GLN A 16 12.57 4.84 18.57
N ASP A 17 12.13 4.74 17.31
CA ASP A 17 11.22 3.69 16.85
C ASP A 17 12.01 2.41 16.51
N PRO A 18 11.92 1.34 17.33
CA PRO A 18 12.73 0.14 17.13
C PRO A 18 12.41 -0.57 15.81
N ILE A 19 11.17 -0.50 15.32
CA ILE A 19 10.77 -1.09 14.04
C ILE A 19 11.44 -0.30 12.92
N TYR A 20 11.37 1.03 12.99
CA TYR A 20 12.03 1.89 12.01
C TYR A 20 13.54 1.69 11.98
N GLN A 21 14.21 1.56 13.14
CA GLN A 21 15.65 1.32 13.19
C GLN A 21 16.05 0.02 12.48
N VAL A 22 15.25 -1.04 12.65
CA VAL A 22 15.46 -2.29 11.90
C VAL A 22 15.27 -2.08 10.39
N MET A 23 14.19 -1.39 9.99
CA MET A 23 13.93 -1.07 8.58
C MET A 23 15.07 -0.26 7.95
N LYS A 24 15.54 0.80 8.64
CA LYS A 24 16.64 1.66 8.21
C LYS A 24 17.93 0.86 8.07
N GLY A 25 18.26 0.03 9.06
CA GLY A 25 19.43 -0.84 9.01
C GLY A 25 19.41 -1.81 7.82
N GLN A 26 18.26 -2.39 7.50
CA GLN A 26 18.12 -3.26 6.31
C GLN A 26 18.23 -2.47 5.01
N MET A 27 17.55 -1.32 4.92
CA MET A 27 17.64 -0.42 3.77
C MET A 27 19.10 -0.02 3.50
N LEU A 28 19.85 0.41 4.52
CA LEU A 28 21.26 0.79 4.38
C LEU A 28 22.13 -0.36 3.85
N LYS A 29 21.86 -1.60 4.27
CA LYS A 29 22.53 -2.80 3.75
C LYS A 29 22.18 -3.07 2.29
N PHE A 30 20.94 -2.86 1.87
CA PHE A 30 20.57 -3.03 0.46
C PHE A 30 21.24 -1.96 -0.40
N ILE A 31 21.15 -0.69 -0.02
CA ILE A 31 21.65 0.39 -0.89
C ILE A 31 23.17 0.41 -1.05
N SER A 32 23.92 -0.17 -0.10
CA SER A 32 25.37 -0.33 -0.22
C SER A 32 25.77 -1.42 -1.23
N ASN A 33 24.86 -2.35 -1.54
CA ASN A 33 25.13 -3.51 -2.40
C ASN A 33 24.43 -3.44 -3.78
N ILE A 34 23.61 -2.42 -4.05
CA ILE A 34 22.95 -2.24 -5.35
C ILE A 34 23.60 -1.15 -6.18
N LYS A 35 23.65 -1.39 -7.50
CA LYS A 35 24.13 -0.41 -8.49
C LYS A 35 23.11 0.70 -8.75
N TYR A 36 21.83 0.35 -8.84
CA TYR A 36 20.75 1.24 -9.24
C TYR A 36 19.93 1.71 -8.03
N LYS A 37 18.60 1.58 -8.10
CA LYS A 37 17.66 2.07 -7.09
C LYS A 37 17.05 0.92 -6.29
N LEU A 38 16.69 1.22 -5.04
CA LEU A 38 15.82 0.38 -4.21
C LEU A 38 14.38 0.89 -4.34
N PHE A 39 13.49 0.07 -4.87
CA PHE A 39 12.06 0.40 -4.95
C PHE A 39 11.38 -0.04 -3.65
N ILE A 40 10.70 0.90 -3.00
CA ILE A 40 9.92 0.66 -1.79
C ILE A 40 8.45 0.80 -2.17
N LEU A 41 7.72 -0.30 -2.19
CA LEU A 41 6.28 -0.28 -2.35
C LEU A 41 5.62 0.26 -1.08
N ASP A 42 4.91 1.37 -1.19
CA ASP A 42 4.22 1.96 -0.05
C ASP A 42 2.97 1.17 0.34
N SER A 43 2.59 1.29 1.61
CA SER A 43 1.49 0.50 2.15
C SER A 43 0.14 1.11 1.79
N ILE A 44 -0.80 0.22 1.49
CA ILE A 44 -2.23 0.44 1.41
C ILE A 44 -2.93 -0.66 2.22
N PRO A 45 -4.19 -0.47 2.66
CA PRO A 45 -4.86 -1.47 3.49
C PRO A 45 -4.99 -2.81 2.79
N ARG A 46 -4.79 -3.89 3.55
CA ARG A 46 -5.06 -5.26 3.06
C ARG A 46 -6.54 -5.48 2.77
N ILE A 47 -6.79 -6.35 1.80
CA ILE A 47 -8.15 -6.78 1.45
C ILE A 47 -8.69 -7.86 2.39
N ASN A 48 -10.00 -7.83 2.59
CA ASN A 48 -10.78 -8.91 3.14
C ASN A 48 -11.14 -9.90 2.03
N ARG A 49 -10.24 -10.85 1.82
CA ARG A 49 -10.35 -12.03 0.97
C ARG A 49 -11.77 -12.56 0.72
N LYS A 50 -12.52 -12.79 1.79
CA LYS A 50 -13.89 -13.35 1.73
C LYS A 50 -14.85 -12.49 0.90
N ILE A 51 -14.66 -11.17 0.94
CA ILE A 51 -15.55 -10.21 0.27
C ILE A 51 -15.26 -10.12 -1.23
N ILE A 52 -14.07 -10.50 -1.70
CA ILE A 52 -13.70 -10.41 -3.13
C ILE A 52 -14.67 -11.21 -4.00
N GLU A 53 -15.01 -12.42 -3.57
CA GLU A 53 -15.93 -13.31 -4.30
C GLU A 53 -17.39 -12.83 -4.24
N GLU A 54 -17.72 -11.97 -3.27
CA GLU A 54 -19.08 -11.47 -3.03
C GLU A 54 -19.34 -10.12 -3.71
N ILE A 55 -18.32 -9.42 -4.23
CA ILE A 55 -18.44 -8.07 -4.82
C ILE A 55 -19.60 -8.00 -5.82
N VAL A 56 -19.60 -8.89 -6.82
CA VAL A 56 -20.62 -8.90 -7.88
C VAL A 56 -22.01 -9.14 -7.31
N GLN A 57 -22.14 -10.01 -6.30
CA GLN A 57 -23.43 -10.30 -5.68
C GLN A 57 -23.94 -9.11 -4.86
N LEU A 58 -23.06 -8.44 -4.11
CA LEU A 58 -23.41 -7.24 -3.33
C LEU A 58 -23.86 -6.10 -4.25
N MET A 59 -23.19 -5.91 -5.39
CA MET A 59 -23.57 -4.93 -6.41
C MET A 59 -24.94 -5.26 -7.03
N ARG A 60 -25.20 -6.53 -7.37
CA ARG A 60 -26.52 -6.99 -7.87
C ARG A 60 -27.64 -6.76 -6.85
N ASN A 61 -27.32 -6.84 -5.57
CA ASN A 61 -28.26 -6.55 -4.49
C ASN A 61 -28.40 -5.04 -4.20
N HIS A 62 -27.86 -4.16 -5.06
CA HIS A 62 -27.88 -2.71 -4.89
C HIS A 62 -27.24 -2.21 -3.60
N THR A 63 -26.26 -2.96 -3.06
CA THR A 63 -25.46 -2.49 -1.91
C THR A 63 -24.67 -1.24 -2.33
N ALA A 64 -24.67 -0.21 -1.49
CA ALA A 64 -23.92 1.01 -1.76
C ALA A 64 -22.42 0.69 -1.93
N LEU A 65 -21.75 1.32 -2.90
CA LEU A 65 -20.35 1.01 -3.22
C LEU A 65 -19.43 1.28 -2.02
N GLU A 66 -19.69 2.34 -1.26
CA GLU A 66 -18.94 2.69 -0.06
C GLU A 66 -19.08 1.62 1.04
N GLN A 67 -20.24 0.95 1.11
CA GLN A 67 -20.43 -0.16 2.03
C GLN A 67 -19.61 -1.38 1.59
N ILE A 68 -19.56 -1.68 0.30
CA ILE A 68 -18.72 -2.75 -0.25
C ILE A 68 -17.23 -2.45 -0.01
N ASP A 69 -16.79 -1.22 -0.28
CA ASP A 69 -15.43 -0.76 -0.01
C ASP A 69 -15.04 -1.03 1.44
N ASN A 70 -15.87 -0.62 2.40
CA ASN A 70 -15.58 -0.78 3.82
C ASN A 70 -15.53 -2.25 4.27
N LEU A 71 -16.36 -3.13 3.68
CA LEU A 71 -16.32 -4.57 3.94
C LEU A 71 -15.04 -5.21 3.39
N LEU A 72 -14.56 -4.70 2.25
CA LEU A 72 -13.41 -5.23 1.52
C LEU A 72 -12.07 -4.85 2.17
N ILE A 73 -12.03 -3.92 3.13
CA ILE A 73 -10.80 -3.50 3.79
C ILE A 73 -10.62 -4.14 5.17
N LYS A 74 -9.41 -4.61 5.46
CA LYS A 74 -9.00 -4.99 6.82
C LYS A 74 -8.21 -3.84 7.47
N PRO A 75 -8.56 -3.43 8.69
CA PRO A 75 -7.75 -2.45 9.43
C PRO A 75 -6.40 -3.09 9.81
N ASP A 76 -5.30 -2.56 9.25
CA ASP A 76 -3.95 -3.12 9.43
C ASP A 76 -2.88 -2.08 9.81
N ASN A 77 -3.30 -0.84 10.13
CA ASN A 77 -2.42 0.29 10.46
C ASN A 77 -1.41 0.61 9.34
N PHE A 78 -1.81 0.49 8.08
CA PHE A 78 -0.99 0.85 6.93
C PHE A 78 -0.41 2.27 7.02
N GLU A 79 -1.10 3.22 7.67
CA GLU A 79 -0.66 4.61 7.81
C GLU A 79 0.67 4.71 8.58
N MET A 80 0.90 3.83 9.56
CA MET A 80 2.18 3.80 10.28
C MET A 80 3.31 3.29 9.37
N VAL A 81 3.00 2.32 8.50
CA VAL A 81 3.95 1.84 7.50
C VAL A 81 4.32 2.98 6.54
N ARG A 82 3.32 3.71 6.03
CA ARG A 82 3.53 4.87 5.15
C ARG A 82 4.43 5.93 5.79
N LYS A 83 4.18 6.25 7.06
CA LYS A 83 5.02 7.17 7.85
C LYS A 83 6.48 6.70 7.94
N ARG A 84 6.70 5.40 8.20
CA ARG A 84 8.06 4.81 8.24
C ARG A 84 8.73 4.79 6.88
N ASN A 85 8.00 4.42 5.82
CA ASN A 85 8.50 4.43 4.45
C ASN A 85 8.89 5.84 4.00
N ALA A 86 8.06 6.85 4.28
CA ALA A 86 8.37 8.23 3.99
C ALA A 86 9.67 8.70 4.69
N GLN A 87 9.92 8.25 5.92
CA GLN A 87 11.19 8.53 6.59
C GLN A 87 12.36 7.74 5.98
N LEU A 88 12.15 6.48 5.57
CA LEU A 88 13.18 5.71 4.87
C LEU A 88 13.64 6.39 3.58
N ILE A 89 12.72 6.95 2.80
CA ILE A 89 13.05 7.67 1.56
C ILE A 89 14.00 8.84 1.84
N LYS A 90 13.77 9.59 2.93
CA LYS A 90 14.66 10.69 3.35
C LYS A 90 16.04 10.18 3.75
N ASP A 91 16.10 9.05 4.44
CA ASP A 91 17.33 8.46 4.97
C ASP A 91 18.09 7.61 3.92
N CYS A 92 17.56 7.46 2.71
CA CYS A 92 18.09 6.55 1.69
C CYS A 92 19.12 7.18 0.72
N ASN A 93 19.64 8.37 1.04
CA ASN A 93 20.69 9.04 0.26
C ASN A 93 20.37 9.16 -1.24
N GLY A 94 19.09 9.36 -1.59
CA GLY A 94 18.62 9.46 -2.98
C GLY A 94 18.67 8.16 -3.80
N LYS A 95 18.97 7.01 -3.18
CA LYS A 95 19.00 5.69 -3.86
C LYS A 95 17.67 4.94 -3.82
N CYS A 96 16.64 5.46 -3.14
CA CYS A 96 15.33 4.85 -3.08
C CYS A 96 14.31 5.56 -3.97
N VAL A 97 13.35 4.79 -4.47
CA VAL A 97 12.15 5.29 -5.14
C VAL A 97 10.94 4.72 -4.41
N LEU A 98 10.01 5.58 -4.01
CA LEU A 98 8.75 5.18 -3.42
C LEU A 98 7.77 4.85 -4.55
N VAL A 99 7.15 3.68 -4.50
CA VAL A 99 6.08 3.28 -5.41
C VAL A 99 4.77 3.40 -4.63
N ASP A 100 3.91 4.35 -4.98
CA ASP A 100 2.69 4.64 -4.22
C ASP A 100 1.44 4.38 -5.06
N TYR A 101 0.65 3.38 -4.65
CA TYR A 101 -0.63 3.06 -5.28
C TYR A 101 -1.83 3.70 -4.56
N LEU A 102 -1.61 4.46 -3.47
CA LEU A 102 -2.71 5.07 -2.74
C LEU A 102 -3.58 5.99 -3.61
N PRO A 103 -3.02 6.86 -4.48
CA PRO A 103 -3.83 7.73 -5.33
C PRO A 103 -4.82 6.97 -6.23
N ASP A 104 -4.48 5.76 -6.65
CA ASP A 104 -5.27 4.94 -7.57
C ASP A 104 -6.40 4.17 -6.93
N PHE A 105 -6.26 3.92 -5.63
CA PHE A 105 -7.23 3.11 -4.88
C PHE A 105 -8.01 3.92 -3.85
N TYR A 106 -7.50 5.07 -3.38
CA TYR A 106 -8.17 5.88 -2.39
C TYR A 106 -9.06 6.94 -3.03
N ASN A 107 -10.37 6.87 -2.76
CA ASN A 107 -11.32 7.87 -3.22
C ASN A 107 -11.43 9.01 -2.20
N ASN A 108 -10.96 10.19 -2.60
CA ASN A 108 -10.97 11.38 -1.74
C ASN A 108 -12.37 11.93 -1.41
N SER A 109 -13.37 11.66 -2.25
CA SER A 109 -14.74 12.13 -2.04
C SER A 109 -15.48 11.27 -1.03
N THR A 110 -15.39 9.94 -1.18
CA THR A 110 -16.07 8.96 -0.30
C THR A 110 -15.25 8.60 0.94
N LYS A 111 -13.95 8.94 0.95
CA LYS A 111 -12.99 8.57 2.00
C LYS A 111 -12.81 7.06 2.16
N THR A 112 -13.01 6.30 1.08
CA THR A 112 -12.91 4.83 1.05
C THR A 112 -11.83 4.35 0.09
N PHE A 113 -11.42 3.08 0.25
CA PHE A 113 -10.55 2.40 -0.72
C PHE A 113 -11.39 1.55 -1.65
N ARG A 114 -11.24 1.74 -2.96
CA ARG A 114 -11.93 0.98 -3.99
C ARG A 114 -10.98 0.03 -4.70
N TYR A 115 -11.25 -1.27 -4.58
CA TYR A 115 -10.40 -2.34 -5.09
C TYR A 115 -11.09 -3.19 -6.17
N PHE A 116 -12.10 -2.63 -6.81
CA PHE A 116 -12.83 -3.22 -7.93
C PHE A 116 -13.33 -2.13 -8.87
N ASP A 117 -13.58 -2.49 -10.13
CA ASP A 117 -14.13 -1.57 -11.14
C ASP A 117 -15.66 -1.41 -11.03
N ASP A 118 -16.23 -0.58 -11.87
CA ASP A 118 -17.67 -0.32 -11.95
C ASP A 118 -18.51 -1.54 -12.38
N ARG A 119 -17.86 -2.59 -12.89
CA ARG A 119 -18.48 -3.87 -13.26
C ARG A 119 -18.32 -4.94 -12.17
N GLY A 120 -17.57 -4.65 -11.11
CA GLY A 120 -17.29 -5.56 -10.00
C GLY A 120 -16.08 -6.47 -10.21
N PHE A 121 -15.24 -6.23 -11.22
CA PHE A 121 -13.97 -6.95 -11.38
C PHE A 121 -12.97 -6.48 -10.35
N SER A 122 -12.49 -7.40 -9.52
CA SER A 122 -11.48 -7.06 -8.50
C SER A 122 -10.11 -6.79 -9.11
N TYR A 123 -9.46 -5.73 -8.63
CA TYR A 123 -8.04 -5.46 -8.87
C TYR A 123 -7.11 -6.38 -8.06
N TRP A 124 -7.67 -7.18 -7.16
CA TRP A 124 -6.92 -8.09 -6.32
C TRP A 124 -7.37 -9.53 -6.49
N THR A 125 -6.46 -10.44 -6.15
CA THR A 125 -6.71 -11.88 -6.07
C THR A 125 -6.87 -12.29 -4.60
N ASP A 126 -7.57 -13.39 -4.34
CA ASP A 126 -7.72 -13.94 -2.99
C ASP A 126 -6.35 -14.14 -2.26
N PRO A 127 -5.27 -14.58 -2.93
CA PRO A 127 -3.95 -14.64 -2.33
C PRO A 127 -3.27 -13.30 -1.96
N LEU A 128 -3.93 -12.14 -2.08
CA LEU A 128 -3.41 -10.79 -1.81
C LEU A 128 -2.37 -10.28 -2.84
N HIS A 129 -2.49 -10.70 -4.10
CA HIS A 129 -1.74 -10.12 -5.20
C HIS A 129 -2.65 -9.26 -6.07
N LEU A 130 -2.09 -8.31 -6.82
CA LEU A 130 -2.84 -7.65 -7.90
C LEU A 130 -3.26 -8.69 -8.95
N SER A 131 -4.51 -8.61 -9.39
CA SER A 131 -5.01 -9.37 -10.54
C SER A 131 -4.38 -8.81 -11.83
N PRO A 132 -4.45 -9.52 -12.98
CA PRO A 132 -4.05 -8.93 -14.26
C PRO A 132 -4.75 -7.60 -14.55
N HIS A 133 -6.02 -7.48 -14.14
CA HIS A 133 -6.77 -6.24 -14.23
C HIS A 133 -6.22 -5.15 -13.29
N GLY A 134 -5.86 -5.53 -12.06
CA GLY A 134 -5.24 -4.60 -11.09
C GLY A 134 -3.85 -4.13 -11.51
N ILE A 135 -3.03 -5.00 -12.11
CA ILE A 135 -1.73 -4.61 -12.68
C ILE A 135 -1.94 -3.54 -13.76
N GLU A 136 -2.98 -3.70 -14.58
CA GLU A 136 -3.26 -2.75 -15.65
C GLU A 136 -3.80 -1.42 -15.15
N HIS A 137 -4.57 -1.44 -14.05
CA HIS A 137 -5.00 -0.24 -13.34
C HIS A 137 -3.80 0.60 -12.87
N ILE A 138 -2.78 -0.04 -12.27
CA ILE A 138 -1.59 0.66 -11.74
C ILE A 138 -0.42 0.76 -12.73
N ARG A 139 -0.58 0.34 -13.99
CA ARG A 139 0.53 0.33 -14.98
C ARG A 139 1.15 1.72 -15.14
N HIS A 140 0.33 2.76 -15.11
CA HIS A 140 0.78 4.13 -15.31
C HIS A 140 1.75 4.58 -14.20
N VAL A 141 1.57 4.15 -12.94
CA VAL A 141 2.51 4.43 -11.84
C VAL A 141 3.93 3.96 -12.18
N TRP A 142 4.06 2.75 -12.73
CA TRP A 142 5.37 2.23 -13.15
C TRP A 142 5.90 2.92 -14.40
N THR A 143 5.01 3.29 -15.33
CA THR A 143 5.39 4.06 -16.53
C THR A 143 5.98 5.41 -16.14
N ASP A 144 5.34 6.10 -15.21
CA ASP A 144 5.79 7.39 -14.69
C ASP A 144 7.12 7.26 -13.94
N ILE A 145 7.28 6.24 -13.10
CA ILE A 145 8.57 5.96 -12.45
C ILE A 145 9.66 5.73 -13.50
N CYS A 146 9.43 4.84 -14.48
CA CYS A 146 10.43 4.49 -15.48
C CYS A 146 10.83 5.65 -16.39
N THR A 147 9.94 6.61 -16.63
CA THR A 147 10.23 7.80 -17.45
C THR A 147 11.04 8.87 -16.71
N HIS A 148 11.06 8.84 -15.37
CA HIS A 148 11.75 9.83 -14.53
C HIS A 148 12.96 9.26 -13.76
N LEU A 149 13.39 8.04 -14.10
CA LEU A 149 14.51 7.33 -13.45
C LEU A 149 15.89 7.73 -13.98
#